data_AF-A0A183E4H8-F1
#
_entry.id   AF-A0A183E4H8-F1
#
_cell.length_a   1.000
_cell.length_b   1.000
_cell.length_c   1.000
_cell.angle_alpha   90.00
_cell.angle_beta   90.00
_cell.angle_gamma   90.00
#
_symmetry.space_group_name_H-M   'P 1'
#
loop_
_entity.id
_entity.type
_entity.pdbx_description
1 polymer ?
#
loop_
_entity_poly.entity_id
_entity_poly.type
_entity_poly.pdbx_seq_one_letter_code
_entity_poly.pdbx_strand_id
1 'polypeptide(L)'
;MFEFTDLHFVCLFFCSDVYPDFQPTSIYGRRNALREELERKDMLERRLRIDIPEFYVGSIVAVTYSDKRLMGLKNRFLGICISRKLEGLHSQFTLRNVIEGIGVEVMYEMYTPTITKIEVIKLEKRLDDDLTFLIDAYPEYSTFDMNMEPTPHIPGKPVPVNPIKFLGSIVAVTYSDKRLMGLKNRFLGICISRKLEGLHSQFTLRNVIEGIGVEVMYEMYTPTITKIEVIKLEKRLDDDLTFLIDAYPEYSTFDMNMEPTPHIPGKPVPVNPIKVKLQPPPWTRRWELFDYKGIEDCWTEQTSYFKRKLSKSKLTDLRKYDLIADYREVATNVDEELAIEQEMLDFETKKLQAGVTKRKILRCAEQSLSQDV
;
A
#
# COMPACT_ATOMS: atom_id res chain seq x y z
N MET A 1 -6.53 27.88 -18.05
CA MET A 1 -5.29 27.12 -18.29
C MET A 1 -4.29 27.65 -17.28
N PHE A 2 -4.39 27.18 -16.04
CA PHE A 2 -3.44 27.50 -14.98
C PHE A 2 -2.42 26.37 -15.01
N GLU A 3 -1.22 26.66 -15.54
CA GLU A 3 -0.06 25.78 -15.35
C GLU A 3 0.35 25.91 -13.88
N PHE A 4 -0.13 24.96 -13.06
CA PHE A 4 0.39 24.73 -11.73
C PHE A 4 1.76 24.07 -11.88
N THR A 5 2.83 24.85 -11.76
CA THR A 5 4.18 24.34 -11.55
C THR A 5 4.32 23.91 -10.09
N ASP A 6 3.71 22.77 -9.76
CA ASP A 6 3.61 22.17 -8.43
C ASP A 6 4.94 21.54 -7.96
N LEU A 7 6.02 22.32 -7.81
CA LEU A 7 7.17 21.84 -7.01
C LEU A 7 6.87 21.92 -5.50
N HIS A 8 6.07 22.90 -5.09
CA HIS A 8 5.70 23.11 -3.68
C HIS A 8 4.66 22.11 -3.18
N PHE A 9 3.67 21.76 -4.00
CA PHE A 9 2.63 20.79 -3.64
C PHE A 9 3.18 19.36 -3.54
N VAL A 10 4.19 19.06 -4.35
CA VAL A 10 4.90 17.79 -4.34
C VAL A 10 5.68 17.64 -3.03
N CYS A 11 6.35 18.67 -2.51
CA CYS A 11 7.07 18.64 -1.22
C CYS A 11 6.17 18.38 0.00
N LEU A 12 5.01 19.04 0.09
CA LEU A 12 4.08 18.93 1.24
C LEU A 12 3.61 17.49 1.51
N PHE A 13 3.47 16.68 0.45
CA PHE A 13 3.08 15.27 0.59
C PHE A 13 4.18 14.35 1.10
N PHE A 14 5.45 14.80 1.16
CA PHE A 14 6.57 13.91 1.53
C PHE A 14 6.88 13.89 3.01
N CYS A 15 6.72 14.99 3.76
CA CYS A 15 7.10 15.00 5.17
C CYS A 15 6.13 14.19 6.05
N SER A 16 4.84 14.22 5.74
CA SER A 16 3.83 13.38 6.41
C SER A 16 4.11 11.89 6.24
N ASP A 17 4.56 11.48 5.06
CA ASP A 17 4.97 10.10 4.78
C ASP A 17 6.25 9.70 5.52
N VAL A 18 7.27 10.56 5.54
CA VAL A 18 8.59 10.26 6.13
C VAL A 18 8.55 10.31 7.67
N TYR A 19 7.86 11.31 8.22
CA TYR A 19 7.75 11.58 9.66
C TYR A 19 6.28 11.64 10.13
N PRO A 20 5.52 10.53 10.02
CA PRO A 20 4.12 10.51 10.44
C PRO A 20 3.93 10.73 11.94
N ASP A 21 4.98 10.52 12.74
CA ASP A 21 5.00 10.72 14.18
C ASP A 21 5.05 12.21 14.59
N PHE A 22 5.45 13.12 13.71
CA PHE A 22 5.43 14.56 13.96
C PHE A 22 4.10 15.22 13.58
N GLN A 23 3.22 14.49 12.91
CA GLN A 23 1.91 14.99 12.55
C GLN A 23 1.08 15.21 13.81
N PRO A 24 0.29 16.31 13.89
CA PRO A 24 -0.59 16.51 15.00
C PRO A 24 -1.75 15.51 14.95
N THR A 25 -2.37 15.27 16.11
CA THR A 25 -3.51 14.35 16.20
C THR A 25 -4.68 14.80 15.33
N SER A 26 -5.18 13.87 14.50
CA SER A 26 -6.34 14.06 13.62
C SER A 26 -7.68 14.26 14.36
N ILE A 27 -7.72 13.94 15.67
CA ILE A 27 -8.92 14.07 16.50
C ILE A 27 -9.12 15.53 16.91
N TYR A 28 -10.04 16.21 16.24
CA TYR A 28 -10.48 17.56 16.57
C TYR A 28 -10.93 17.67 18.04
N GLY A 29 -10.43 18.69 18.76
CA GLY A 29 -10.73 18.93 20.17
C GLY A 29 -9.75 18.31 21.18
N ARG A 30 -8.82 17.45 20.74
CA ARG A 30 -7.69 16.96 21.56
C ARG A 30 -6.39 17.74 21.33
N ARG A 31 -6.40 18.69 20.40
CA ARG A 31 -5.23 19.48 19.99
C ARG A 31 -4.87 20.55 21.01
N ASN A 32 -3.57 20.69 21.28
CA ASN A 32 -3.03 21.74 22.13
C ASN A 32 -1.65 22.12 21.59
N ALA A 33 -1.56 23.31 20.99
CA ALA A 33 -0.35 23.77 20.31
C ALA A 33 0.88 23.77 21.23
N LEU A 34 0.73 24.21 22.48
CA LEU A 34 1.84 24.23 23.43
C LEU A 34 2.31 22.81 23.79
N ARG A 35 1.37 21.87 23.94
CA ARG A 35 1.73 20.46 24.19
C ARG A 35 2.49 19.88 22.99
N GLU A 36 1.98 20.09 21.79
CA GLU A 36 2.55 19.58 20.54
C GLU A 36 3.96 20.16 20.28
N GLU A 37 4.17 21.45 20.57
CA GLU A 37 5.49 22.09 20.49
C GLU A 37 6.50 21.50 21.49
N LEU A 38 6.08 21.30 22.75
CA LEU A 38 6.92 20.68 23.77
C LEU A 38 7.26 19.22 23.42
N GLU A 39 6.28 18.46 22.94
CA GLU A 39 6.47 17.08 22.48
C GLU A 39 7.44 17.01 21.30
N ARG A 40 7.31 17.89 20.29
CA ARG A 40 8.25 17.97 19.16
C ARG A 40 9.67 18.27 19.62
N LYS A 41 9.85 19.23 20.53
CA LYS A 41 11.16 19.55 21.08
C LYS A 41 11.80 18.34 21.76
N ASP A 42 11.05 17.61 22.60
CA ASP A 42 11.54 16.40 23.27
C ASP A 42 11.86 15.28 22.27
N MET A 43 11.05 15.10 21.22
CA MET A 43 11.29 14.14 20.13
C MET A 43 12.59 14.44 19.39
N LEU A 44 12.85 15.71 19.05
CA LEU A 44 14.08 16.16 18.39
C LEU A 44 15.31 15.95 19.28
N GLU A 45 15.23 16.31 20.56
CA GLU A 45 16.29 16.04 21.53
C GLU A 45 16.61 14.54 21.62
N ARG A 46 15.59 13.68 21.55
CA ARG A 46 15.75 12.23 21.56
C ARG A 46 16.42 11.71 20.29
N ARG A 47 16.09 12.27 19.11
CA ARG A 47 16.72 11.96 17.80
C ARG A 47 18.16 12.43 17.68
N LEU A 48 18.62 13.37 18.52
CA LEU A 48 20.04 13.69 18.64
C LEU A 48 20.83 12.58 19.35
N ARG A 49 20.19 11.86 20.28
CA ARG A 49 20.83 10.80 21.07
C ARG A 49 20.81 9.45 20.35
N ILE A 50 19.77 9.16 19.59
CA ILE A 50 19.66 7.92 18.78
C ILE A 50 19.28 8.25 17.35
N ASP A 51 19.97 7.59 16.43
CA ASP A 51 19.66 7.66 15.01
C ASP A 51 18.42 6.83 14.70
N ILE A 52 17.31 7.51 14.40
CA ILE A 52 16.04 6.89 13.98
C ILE A 52 15.95 7.02 12.45
N PRO A 53 16.14 5.92 11.70
CA PRO A 53 16.08 5.94 10.24
C PRO A 53 14.64 6.06 9.72
N GLU A 54 14.50 6.42 8.44
CA GLU A 54 13.24 6.34 7.69
C GLU A 54 12.88 4.87 7.43
N PHE A 55 11.64 4.49 7.75
CA PHE A 55 11.07 3.19 7.40
C PHE A 55 9.55 3.27 7.29
N TYR A 56 8.96 2.34 6.55
CA TYR A 56 7.52 2.30 6.29
C TYR A 56 6.92 0.97 6.75
N VAL A 57 5.59 0.90 6.74
CA VAL A 57 4.89 -0.35 6.91
C VAL A 57 5.24 -1.30 5.75
N GLY A 58 5.69 -2.50 6.12
CA GLY A 58 6.29 -3.47 5.22
C GLY A 58 7.82 -3.53 5.25
N SER A 59 8.50 -2.51 5.77
CA SER A 59 9.96 -2.53 5.87
C SER A 59 10.44 -3.54 6.92
N ILE A 60 11.60 -4.16 6.68
CA ILE A 60 12.24 -5.09 7.62
C ILE A 60 13.20 -4.29 8.50
N VAL A 61 12.94 -4.30 9.81
CA VAL A 61 13.63 -3.48 10.80
C VAL A 61 14.19 -4.37 11.91
N ALA A 62 15.40 -4.07 12.36
CA ALA A 62 16.02 -4.67 13.52
C ALA A 62 16.13 -3.63 14.66
N VAL A 63 15.56 -3.94 15.81
CA VAL A 63 15.58 -3.09 17.00
C VAL A 63 16.44 -3.72 18.06
N THR A 64 17.41 -2.96 18.57
CA THR A 64 18.22 -3.34 19.73
C THR A 64 17.67 -2.62 20.96
N TYR A 65 17.19 -3.38 21.94
CA TYR A 65 16.65 -2.86 23.19
C TYR A 65 17.44 -3.37 24.40
N SER A 66 17.50 -2.54 25.44
CA SER A 66 18.10 -2.87 26.73
C SER A 66 17.02 -2.95 27.80
N ASP A 67 16.86 -4.11 28.43
CA ASP A 67 16.02 -4.27 29.61
C ASP A 67 16.84 -4.01 30.87
N LYS A 68 16.29 -3.22 31.80
CA LYS A 68 16.90 -2.94 33.11
C LYS A 68 17.10 -4.22 33.93
N ARG A 69 16.26 -5.25 33.73
CA ARG A 69 16.34 -6.52 34.45
C ARG A 69 17.43 -7.45 33.92
N LEU A 70 17.74 -7.34 32.62
CA LEU A 70 18.77 -8.14 31.94
C LEU A 70 20.06 -7.31 31.85
N MET A 71 20.74 -7.14 32.98
CA MET A 71 21.96 -6.32 33.04
C MET A 71 23.02 -6.80 32.04
N GLY A 72 23.41 -5.93 31.11
CA GLY A 72 24.48 -6.16 30.14
C GLY A 72 24.06 -6.89 28.85
N LEU A 73 22.86 -7.46 28.78
CA LEU A 73 22.35 -8.12 27.57
C LEU A 73 21.54 -7.12 26.72
N LYS A 74 21.98 -6.92 25.49
CA LYS A 74 21.21 -6.17 24.48
C LYS A 74 20.48 -7.17 23.62
N ASN A 75 19.16 -7.11 23.64
CA ASN A 75 18.31 -7.99 22.85
C ASN A 75 18.06 -7.33 21.49
N ARG A 76 18.33 -8.07 20.42
CA ARG A 76 18.06 -7.66 19.04
C ARG A 76 16.84 -8.44 18.56
N PHE A 77 15.80 -7.73 18.14
CA PHE A 77 14.63 -8.31 17.49
C PHE A 77 14.57 -7.82 16.04
N LEU A 78 14.49 -8.75 15.09
CA LEU A 78 14.34 -8.46 13.67
C LEU A 78 12.96 -8.91 13.23
N GLY A 79 12.26 -8.07 12.48
CA GLY A 79 10.94 -8.40 11.94
C GLY A 79 10.45 -7.42 10.90
N ILE A 80 9.32 -7.75 10.27
CA ILE A 80 8.60 -6.83 9.39
C ILE A 80 7.77 -5.85 10.23
N CYS A 81 7.82 -4.57 9.86
CA CYS A 81 6.94 -3.58 10.45
C CYS A 81 5.52 -3.76 9.91
N ILE A 82 4.60 -4.21 10.76
CA ILE A 82 3.21 -4.47 10.38
C ILE A 82 2.32 -3.25 10.52
N SER A 83 2.60 -2.38 11.48
CA SER A 83 1.78 -1.19 11.71
C SER A 83 2.61 -0.10 12.37
N ARG A 84 2.35 1.16 11.99
CA ARG A 84 2.79 2.36 12.71
C ARG A 84 1.54 3.09 13.18
N LYS A 85 1.44 3.37 14.49
CA LYS A 85 0.25 3.95 15.12
C LYS A 85 0.66 5.05 16.08
N LEU A 86 -0.28 5.96 16.35
CA LEU A 86 -0.12 7.11 17.25
C LEU A 86 0.90 8.14 16.75
N GLU A 87 0.71 9.38 17.21
CA GLU A 87 1.59 10.50 16.95
C GLU A 87 2.36 10.93 18.22
N GLY A 88 3.35 11.82 18.05
CA GLY A 88 4.14 12.41 19.13
C GLY A 88 5.07 11.42 19.84
N LEU A 89 5.34 11.70 21.12
CA LEU A 89 6.21 10.87 21.98
C LEU A 89 5.68 9.44 22.15
N HIS A 90 4.36 9.25 21.99
CA HIS A 90 3.70 7.96 22.09
C HIS A 90 3.65 7.22 20.77
N SER A 91 4.32 7.66 19.71
CA SER A 91 4.34 6.93 18.44
C SER A 91 4.88 5.51 18.62
N GLN A 92 4.12 4.53 18.12
CA GLN A 92 4.41 3.11 18.26
C GLN A 92 4.53 2.44 16.90
N PHE A 93 5.36 1.41 16.85
CA PHE A 93 5.41 0.51 15.70
C PHE A 93 5.49 -0.93 16.18
N THR A 94 4.83 -1.82 15.45
CA THR A 94 4.79 -3.25 15.78
C THR A 94 5.63 -4.01 14.77
N LEU A 95 6.56 -4.82 15.26
CA LEU A 95 7.36 -5.74 14.46
C LEU A 95 6.84 -7.16 14.65
N ARG A 96 6.73 -7.90 13.55
CA ARG A 96 6.36 -9.32 13.55
C ARG A 96 7.49 -10.16 12.96
N ASN A 97 7.78 -11.30 13.60
CA ASN A 97 8.64 -12.33 13.02
C ASN A 97 8.17 -13.72 13.48
N VAL A 98 8.37 -14.73 12.64
CA VAL A 98 8.16 -16.13 13.03
C VAL A 98 9.51 -16.73 13.39
N ILE A 99 9.70 -17.03 14.68
CA ILE A 99 10.94 -17.59 15.23
C ILE A 99 10.62 -19.01 15.69
N GLU A 100 11.34 -20.00 15.17
CA GLU A 100 11.15 -21.42 15.52
C GLU A 100 9.69 -21.91 15.36
N GLY A 101 8.99 -21.38 14.34
CA GLY A 101 7.59 -21.73 14.06
C GLY A 101 6.56 -21.01 14.94
N ILE A 102 6.98 -20.13 15.84
CA ILE A 102 6.11 -19.33 16.69
C ILE A 102 6.10 -17.88 16.17
N GLY A 103 4.92 -17.35 15.85
CA GLY A 103 4.74 -15.95 15.51
C GLY A 103 4.90 -15.06 16.74
N VAL A 104 5.92 -14.22 16.75
CA VAL A 104 6.21 -13.27 17.81
C VAL A 104 5.96 -11.86 17.30
N GLU A 105 5.22 -11.08 18.09
CA GLU A 105 4.95 -9.68 17.85
C GLU A 105 5.49 -8.85 19.00
N VAL A 106 6.22 -7.79 18.66
CA VAL A 106 6.75 -6.86 19.63
C VAL A 106 6.39 -5.45 19.21
N MET A 107 5.63 -4.79 20.06
CA MET A 107 5.31 -3.37 19.94
C MET A 107 6.41 -2.55 20.63
N TYR A 108 6.93 -1.58 19.91
CA TYR A 108 7.95 -0.64 20.38
C TYR A 108 7.41 0.78 20.34
N GLU A 109 7.64 1.53 21.41
CA GLU A 109 7.49 2.98 21.43
C GLU A 109 8.75 3.62 20.86
N MET A 110 8.61 4.47 19.83
CA MET A 110 9.74 4.98 19.06
C MET A 110 10.73 5.79 19.91
N TYR A 111 10.22 6.57 20.86
CA TYR A 111 11.01 7.52 21.65
C TYR A 111 11.44 7.00 23.03
N THR A 112 11.13 5.75 23.35
CA THR A 112 11.45 5.17 24.66
C THR A 112 12.97 5.15 24.91
N PRO A 113 13.45 5.42 26.15
CA PRO A 113 14.87 5.37 26.47
C PRO A 113 15.45 3.94 26.47
N THR A 114 14.63 2.90 26.42
CA THR A 114 15.08 1.50 26.43
C THR A 114 15.61 1.03 25.07
N ILE A 115 15.20 1.68 23.97
CA ILE A 115 15.75 1.41 22.64
C ILE A 115 17.15 2.01 22.56
N THR A 116 18.12 1.18 22.15
CA THR A 116 19.53 1.59 21.96
C THR A 116 19.85 1.89 20.50
N LYS A 117 19.28 1.13 19.55
CA LYS A 117 19.55 1.29 18.11
C LYS A 117 18.40 0.73 17.27
N ILE A 118 18.06 1.43 16.19
CA ILE A 118 17.11 0.98 15.18
C ILE A 118 17.87 0.89 13.85
N GLU A 119 17.83 -0.27 13.20
CA GLU A 119 18.48 -0.53 11.92
C GLU A 119 17.44 -0.96 10.90
N VAL A 120 17.41 -0.32 9.74
CA VAL A 120 16.59 -0.78 8.61
C VAL A 120 17.41 -1.78 7.80
N ILE A 121 16.95 -3.03 7.78
CA ILE A 121 17.58 -4.11 7.02
C ILE A 121 17.13 -4.03 5.57
N LYS A 122 15.84 -3.85 5.33
CA LYS A 122 15.29 -3.72 3.99
C LYS A 122 14.19 -2.67 3.98
N LEU A 123 14.41 -1.61 3.22
CA LEU A 123 13.42 -0.56 3.02
C LEU A 123 12.48 -0.98 1.88
N GLU A 124 11.25 -1.31 2.22
CA GLU A 124 10.18 -1.63 1.26
C GLU A 124 8.86 -1.04 1.75
N LYS A 125 8.00 -0.66 0.80
CA LYS A 125 6.61 -0.29 1.05
C LYS A 125 5.70 -1.44 0.62
N ARG A 126 4.60 -1.63 1.34
CA ARG A 126 3.46 -2.45 0.89
C ARG A 126 2.33 -1.55 0.41
N LEU A 127 1.26 -2.16 -0.05
CA LEU A 127 0.10 -1.45 -0.57
C LEU A 127 -0.80 -0.92 0.55
N ASP A 128 -0.78 -1.62 1.68
CA ASP A 128 -1.62 -1.34 2.84
C ASP A 128 -0.76 -0.75 3.97
N ASP A 129 -1.35 0.18 4.71
CA ASP A 129 -0.71 0.87 5.84
C ASP A 129 -0.79 0.06 7.15
N ASP A 130 -1.57 -1.02 7.19
CA ASP A 130 -1.62 -1.96 8.31
C ASP A 130 -1.61 -3.40 7.76
N LEU A 131 -0.57 -4.15 8.12
CA LEU A 131 -0.33 -5.55 7.72
C LEU A 131 -0.67 -6.53 8.84
N THR A 132 -1.55 -6.16 9.77
CA THR A 132 -2.05 -7.05 10.83
C THR A 132 -2.64 -8.36 10.30
N PHE A 133 -3.12 -8.40 9.05
CA PHE A 133 -3.55 -9.65 8.39
C PHE A 133 -2.44 -10.72 8.30
N LEU A 134 -1.16 -10.35 8.47
CA LEU A 134 -0.04 -11.29 8.53
C LEU A 134 -0.09 -12.21 9.77
N ILE A 135 -0.94 -11.90 10.75
CA ILE A 135 -1.27 -12.77 11.88
C ILE A 135 -1.82 -14.10 11.38
N ASP A 136 -2.81 -14.01 10.50
CA ASP A 136 -3.49 -15.18 9.95
C ASP A 136 -2.72 -15.75 8.75
N ALA A 137 -1.98 -14.93 8.01
CA ALA A 137 -1.26 -15.36 6.81
C ALA A 137 -0.22 -16.46 7.07
N TYR A 138 0.18 -17.15 6.00
CA TYR A 138 1.22 -18.18 6.08
C TYR A 138 2.53 -17.65 6.68
N PRO A 139 3.21 -18.45 7.52
CA PRO A 139 4.47 -18.05 8.15
C PRO A 139 5.54 -17.55 7.19
N GLU A 140 5.57 -18.06 5.95
CA GLU A 140 6.56 -17.69 4.93
C GLU A 140 6.62 -16.18 4.66
N TYR A 141 5.49 -15.47 4.77
CA TYR A 141 5.44 -14.02 4.56
C TYR A 141 5.98 -13.20 5.73
N SER A 142 6.15 -13.83 6.89
CA SER A 142 6.56 -13.20 8.14
C SER A 142 7.83 -13.82 8.75
N THR A 143 8.42 -14.83 8.10
CA THR A 143 9.63 -15.51 8.58
C THR A 143 10.85 -14.79 8.04
N PHE A 144 11.62 -14.19 8.94
CA PHE A 144 12.87 -13.51 8.61
C PHE A 144 14.01 -14.04 9.47
N ASP A 145 15.16 -14.28 8.84
CA ASP A 145 16.37 -14.66 9.56
C ASP A 145 16.88 -13.49 10.42
N MET A 146 17.14 -13.76 11.69
CA MET A 146 17.66 -12.78 12.66
C MET A 146 19.03 -12.22 12.25
N ASN A 147 19.78 -12.97 11.45
CA ASN A 147 21.11 -12.60 10.95
C ASN A 147 21.08 -12.01 9.53
N MET A 148 19.91 -11.66 8.99
CA MET A 148 19.79 -11.06 7.66
C MET A 148 20.64 -9.79 7.53
N GLU A 149 21.44 -9.70 6.47
CA GLU A 149 22.28 -8.54 6.20
C GLU A 149 21.47 -7.35 5.62
N PRO A 150 21.82 -6.09 5.99
CA PRO A 150 21.15 -4.92 5.45
C PRO A 150 21.33 -4.77 3.93
N THR A 151 20.22 -4.66 3.20
CA THR A 151 20.19 -4.33 1.78
C THR A 151 20.33 -2.81 1.61
N PRO A 152 21.39 -2.30 0.98
CA PRO A 152 21.58 -0.85 0.85
C PRO A 152 20.56 -0.25 -0.11
N HIS A 153 19.77 0.71 0.38
CA HIS A 153 18.92 1.55 -0.44
C HIS A 153 19.67 2.82 -0.85
N ILE A 154 19.67 3.17 -2.14
CA ILE A 154 20.32 4.38 -2.66
C ILE A 154 19.42 5.59 -2.34
N PRO A 155 19.90 6.60 -1.60
CA PRO A 155 19.12 7.81 -1.32
C PRO A 155 18.59 8.44 -2.62
N GLY A 156 17.30 8.80 -2.65
CA GLY A 156 16.65 9.43 -3.81
C GLY A 156 15.88 8.49 -4.74
N LYS A 157 16.18 7.18 -4.81
CA LYS A 157 15.41 6.24 -5.64
C LYS A 157 14.07 5.89 -4.98
N PRO A 158 12.91 5.94 -5.66
CA PRO A 158 11.61 5.61 -5.04
C PRO A 158 11.66 4.28 -4.30
N VAL A 159 11.14 4.26 -3.05
CA VAL A 159 11.13 3.03 -2.24
C VAL A 159 10.35 1.97 -3.01
N PRO A 160 10.90 0.76 -3.19
CA PRO A 160 10.21 -0.29 -3.94
C PRO A 160 8.92 -0.66 -3.20
N VAL A 161 7.78 -0.45 -3.87
CA VAL A 161 6.49 -0.98 -3.45
C VAL A 161 6.41 -2.39 -4.00
N ASN A 162 6.29 -3.42 -3.15
CA ASN A 162 6.12 -4.80 -3.61
C ASN A 162 4.69 -4.96 -4.16
N PRO A 163 4.48 -4.98 -5.50
CA PRO A 163 3.16 -4.96 -6.08
C PRO A 163 2.74 -6.39 -6.36
N ILE A 164 2.27 -7.12 -5.35
CA ILE A 164 1.55 -8.38 -5.62
C ILE A 164 0.11 -8.00 -6.01
N LYS A 165 -0.05 -7.36 -7.18
CA LYS A 165 -1.35 -7.08 -7.81
C LYS A 165 -1.30 -7.59 -9.26
N PHE A 166 -1.83 -8.80 -9.48
CA PHE A 166 -2.16 -9.35 -10.81
C PHE A 166 -3.60 -8.97 -11.24
N LEU A 167 -4.15 -7.88 -10.69
CA LEU A 167 -5.54 -7.47 -10.91
C LEU A 167 -5.70 -6.92 -12.33
N GLY A 168 -6.65 -7.47 -13.09
CA GLY A 168 -6.77 -7.24 -14.53
C GLY A 168 -5.84 -8.09 -15.41
N SER A 169 -4.91 -8.84 -14.82
CA SER A 169 -4.04 -9.77 -15.56
C SER A 169 -4.79 -11.05 -15.93
N ILE A 170 -4.33 -11.70 -17.00
CA ILE A 170 -4.83 -13.01 -17.43
C ILE A 170 -4.07 -14.07 -16.64
N VAL A 171 -4.81 -14.87 -15.87
CA VAL A 171 -4.25 -15.87 -14.95
C VAL A 171 -4.80 -17.24 -15.30
N ALA A 172 -3.93 -18.24 -15.29
CA ALA A 172 -4.30 -19.64 -15.36
C ALA A 172 -4.10 -20.31 -13.99
N VAL A 173 -5.14 -20.93 -13.47
CA VAL A 173 -5.13 -21.65 -12.19
C VAL A 173 -5.28 -23.14 -12.48
N THR A 174 -4.36 -23.94 -11.95
CA THR A 174 -4.45 -25.40 -11.99
C THR A 174 -4.91 -25.92 -10.64
N TYR A 175 -6.07 -26.58 -10.62
CA TYR A 175 -6.64 -27.17 -9.42
C TYR A 175 -6.65 -28.70 -9.49
N SER A 176 -6.48 -29.34 -8.33
CA SER A 176 -6.59 -30.79 -8.18
C SER A 176 -7.58 -31.11 -7.07
N ASP A 177 -8.63 -31.87 -7.40
CA ASP A 177 -9.55 -32.39 -6.41
C ASP A 177 -8.97 -33.69 -5.81
N LYS A 178 -8.90 -33.77 -4.48
CA LYS A 178 -8.37 -34.95 -3.76
C LYS A 178 -9.21 -36.20 -4.02
N ARG A 179 -10.49 -36.04 -4.39
CA ARG A 179 -11.41 -37.17 -4.68
C ARG A 179 -11.21 -37.75 -6.08
N LEU A 180 -10.75 -36.93 -7.03
CA LEU A 180 -10.49 -37.32 -8.42
C LEU A 180 -8.98 -37.47 -8.60
N MET A 181 -8.44 -38.60 -8.12
CA MET A 181 -6.99 -38.82 -8.13
C MET A 181 -6.43 -38.74 -9.56
N GLY A 182 -5.54 -37.78 -9.80
CA GLY A 182 -4.79 -37.63 -11.05
C GLY A 182 -5.36 -36.62 -12.05
N LEU A 183 -6.62 -36.18 -11.91
CA LEU A 183 -7.19 -35.18 -12.81
C LEU A 183 -6.84 -33.76 -12.32
N LYS A 184 -6.06 -33.04 -13.13
CA LYS A 184 -5.76 -31.62 -12.91
C LYS A 184 -6.53 -30.81 -13.93
N ASN A 185 -7.37 -29.92 -13.45
CA ASN A 185 -8.15 -29.04 -14.30
C ASN A 185 -7.50 -27.66 -14.31
N ARG A 186 -7.42 -27.06 -15.49
CA ARG A 186 -6.84 -25.73 -15.72
C ARG A 186 -7.96 -24.78 -16.10
N PHE A 187 -8.11 -23.70 -15.36
CA PHE A 187 -9.02 -22.61 -15.70
C PHE A 187 -8.20 -21.37 -16.02
N LEU A 188 -8.39 -20.83 -17.21
CA LEU A 188 -7.77 -19.59 -17.66
C LEU A 188 -8.85 -18.52 -17.74
N GLY A 189 -8.57 -17.34 -17.20
CA GLY A 189 -9.49 -16.21 -17.27
C GLY A 189 -8.86 -14.90 -16.83
N ILE A 190 -9.61 -13.82 -17.00
CA ILE A 190 -9.24 -12.52 -16.45
C ILE A 190 -9.59 -12.45 -14.97
N CYS A 191 -8.65 -11.94 -14.17
CA CYS A 191 -8.93 -11.64 -12.77
C CYS A 191 -9.81 -10.40 -12.65
N ILE A 192 -11.11 -10.60 -12.39
CA ILE A 192 -12.10 -9.52 -12.37
C ILE A 192 -12.19 -8.81 -11.04
N SER A 193 -12.00 -9.51 -9.93
CA SER A 193 -12.05 -8.91 -8.61
C SER A 193 -11.12 -9.64 -7.68
N ARG A 194 -10.50 -8.89 -6.78
CA ARG A 194 -9.85 -9.42 -5.59
C ARG A 194 -10.59 -8.88 -4.40
N LYS A 195 -11.04 -9.76 -3.53
CA LYS A 195 -11.81 -9.44 -2.35
C LYS A 195 -11.12 -10.08 -1.16
N LEU A 196 -11.31 -9.45 -0.01
CA LEU A 196 -10.71 -9.88 1.24
C LEU A 196 -9.17 -9.86 1.20
N GLU A 197 -8.59 -9.91 2.38
CA GLU A 197 -7.16 -9.82 2.59
C GLU A 197 -6.70 -11.03 3.44
N GLY A 198 -5.40 -11.23 3.57
CA GLY A 198 -4.84 -12.35 4.34
C GLY A 198 -5.21 -13.73 3.78
N LEU A 199 -5.42 -14.73 4.65
CA LEU A 199 -5.78 -16.10 4.26
C LEU A 199 -7.10 -16.20 3.48
N HIS A 200 -8.03 -15.30 3.80
CA HIS A 200 -9.31 -15.23 3.11
C HIS A 200 -9.22 -14.51 1.77
N SER A 201 -8.02 -14.12 1.32
CA SER A 201 -7.85 -13.45 0.03
C SER A 201 -8.43 -14.33 -1.09
N GLN A 202 -9.47 -13.78 -1.71
CA GLN A 202 -10.21 -14.40 -2.79
C GLN A 202 -9.96 -13.61 -4.07
N PHE A 203 -9.87 -14.32 -5.18
CA PHE A 203 -9.87 -13.72 -6.49
C PHE A 203 -10.85 -14.45 -7.39
N THR A 204 -11.62 -13.68 -8.16
CA THR A 204 -12.57 -14.24 -9.12
C THR A 204 -11.97 -14.14 -10.50
N LEU A 205 -11.84 -15.29 -11.17
CA LEU A 205 -11.51 -15.36 -12.58
C LEU A 205 -12.79 -15.48 -13.40
N ARG A 206 -12.85 -14.76 -14.52
CA ARG A 206 -13.94 -14.86 -15.49
C ARG A 206 -13.39 -15.26 -16.85
N ASN A 207 -14.09 -16.16 -17.54
CA ASN A 207 -13.85 -16.46 -18.95
C ASN A 207 -15.18 -16.78 -19.63
N VAL A 208 -15.33 -16.39 -20.89
CA VAL A 208 -16.45 -16.82 -21.73
C VAL A 208 -16.01 -18.04 -22.53
N ILE A 209 -16.56 -19.21 -22.20
CA ILE A 209 -16.29 -20.48 -22.87
C ILE A 209 -17.56 -20.86 -23.62
N GLU A 210 -17.46 -21.06 -24.94
CA GLU A 210 -18.60 -21.44 -25.80
C GLU A 210 -19.82 -20.49 -25.70
N GLY A 211 -19.56 -19.20 -25.48
CA GLY A 211 -20.61 -18.18 -25.33
C GLY A 211 -21.23 -18.10 -23.93
N ILE A 212 -20.82 -18.95 -22.99
CA ILE A 212 -21.25 -18.92 -21.58
C ILE A 212 -20.18 -18.25 -20.74
N GLY A 213 -20.54 -17.16 -20.04
CA GLY A 213 -19.66 -16.52 -19.07
C GLY A 213 -19.54 -17.37 -17.80
N VAL A 214 -18.39 -17.99 -17.59
CA VAL A 214 -18.07 -18.78 -16.40
C VAL A 214 -17.22 -17.94 -15.46
N GLU A 215 -17.62 -17.92 -14.19
CA GLU A 215 -16.89 -17.28 -13.11
C GLU A 215 -16.48 -18.33 -12.08
N VAL A 216 -15.21 -18.33 -11.75
CA VAL A 216 -14.68 -19.20 -10.70
C VAL A 216 -13.95 -18.33 -9.69
N MET A 217 -14.47 -18.34 -8.47
CA MET A 217 -13.81 -17.74 -7.32
C MET A 217 -12.83 -18.74 -6.73
N TYR A 218 -11.59 -18.30 -6.56
CA TYR A 218 -10.53 -19.05 -5.93
C TYR A 218 -10.09 -18.34 -4.65
N GLU A 219 -9.92 -19.12 -3.59
CA GLU A 219 -9.21 -18.69 -2.39
C GLU A 219 -7.72 -18.92 -2.63
N MET A 220 -6.92 -17.85 -2.60
CA MET A 220 -5.49 -17.84 -2.96
C MET A 220 -4.68 -18.96 -2.29
N TYR A 221 -5.03 -19.24 -1.04
CA TYR A 221 -4.27 -20.07 -0.13
C TYR A 221 -4.86 -21.46 0.05
N THR A 222 -5.81 -21.87 -0.80
CA THR A 222 -6.36 -23.22 -0.70
C THR A 222 -5.37 -24.28 -1.17
N PRO A 223 -5.17 -25.37 -0.40
CA PRO A 223 -4.25 -26.45 -0.76
C PRO A 223 -4.71 -27.26 -1.99
N THR A 224 -5.91 -26.99 -2.51
CA THR A 224 -6.44 -27.55 -3.75
C THR A 224 -5.81 -26.92 -5.00
N ILE A 225 -5.28 -25.70 -4.88
CA ILE A 225 -4.57 -25.03 -5.97
C ILE A 225 -3.15 -25.57 -6.01
N THR A 226 -2.74 -26.08 -7.17
CA THR A 226 -1.39 -26.65 -7.37
C THR A 226 -0.44 -25.64 -7.99
N LYS A 227 -0.93 -24.82 -8.92
CA LYS A 227 -0.13 -23.84 -9.64
C LYS A 227 -0.98 -22.66 -10.07
N ILE A 228 -0.46 -21.45 -9.90
CA ILE A 228 -1.02 -20.22 -10.46
C ILE A 228 0.03 -19.67 -11.43
N GLU A 229 -0.36 -19.52 -12.70
CA GLU A 229 0.47 -18.97 -13.76
C GLU A 229 -0.13 -17.65 -14.23
N VAL A 230 0.69 -16.61 -14.29
CA VAL A 230 0.28 -15.34 -14.90
C VAL A 230 0.64 -15.42 -16.37
N ILE A 231 -0.38 -15.55 -17.23
CA ILE A 231 -0.20 -15.71 -18.67
C ILE A 231 0.12 -14.36 -19.30
N LYS A 232 -0.64 -13.32 -18.95
CA LYS A 232 -0.41 -11.96 -19.42
C LYS A 232 -0.55 -10.99 -18.27
N LEU A 233 0.57 -10.39 -17.89
CA LEU A 233 0.62 -9.37 -16.84
C LEU A 233 0.15 -8.03 -17.43
N GLU A 234 -1.06 -7.62 -17.07
CA GLU A 234 -1.63 -6.33 -17.44
C GLU A 234 -2.40 -5.73 -16.25
N LYS A 235 -2.36 -4.40 -16.14
CA LYS A 235 -3.21 -3.64 -15.22
C LYS A 235 -4.31 -2.94 -16.03
N ARG A 236 -5.52 -2.84 -15.47
CA ARG A 236 -6.64 -2.10 -16.07
C ARG A 236 -6.83 -0.75 -15.35
N LEU A 237 -7.70 0.10 -15.88
CA LEU A 237 -7.98 1.42 -15.31
C LEU A 237 -8.63 1.36 -13.93
N ASP A 238 -9.44 0.33 -13.69
CA ASP A 238 -10.16 0.12 -12.43
C ASP A 238 -9.62 -1.09 -11.68
N ASP A 239 -9.77 -1.06 -10.36
CA ASP A 239 -9.40 -2.17 -9.48
C ASP A 239 -10.47 -3.28 -9.48
N ASP A 240 -11.75 -2.95 -9.61
CA ASP A 240 -12.82 -3.94 -9.75
C ASP A 240 -13.37 -3.97 -11.18
N LEU A 241 -13.29 -5.12 -11.83
CA LEU A 241 -13.73 -5.35 -13.21
C LEU A 241 -15.00 -6.21 -13.25
N THR A 242 -15.76 -6.26 -12.15
CA THR A 242 -17.05 -6.99 -12.11
C THR A 242 -18.06 -6.49 -13.15
N PHE A 243 -17.91 -5.28 -13.68
CA PHE A 243 -18.75 -4.80 -14.79
C PHE A 243 -18.59 -5.63 -16.09
N LEU A 244 -17.53 -6.43 -16.22
CA LEU A 244 -17.35 -7.37 -17.34
C LEU A 244 -18.43 -8.47 -17.40
N ILE A 245 -19.24 -8.58 -16.34
CA ILE A 245 -20.41 -9.46 -16.29
C ILE A 245 -21.44 -9.09 -17.35
N ASP A 246 -21.73 -7.79 -17.43
CA ASP A 246 -22.76 -7.22 -18.29
C ASP A 246 -22.16 -6.60 -19.56
N ALA A 247 -20.86 -6.80 -19.80
CA ALA A 247 -20.14 -6.36 -21.00
C ALA A 247 -20.35 -7.30 -22.19
N TYR A 248 -19.98 -6.84 -23.39
CA TYR A 248 -19.92 -7.73 -24.55
C TYR A 248 -18.91 -8.88 -24.30
N PRO A 249 -19.23 -10.12 -24.71
CA PRO A 249 -18.39 -11.29 -24.43
C PRO A 249 -16.95 -11.16 -24.92
N GLU A 250 -16.74 -10.42 -26.01
CA GLU A 250 -15.43 -10.16 -26.64
C GLU A 250 -14.35 -9.71 -25.65
N TYR A 251 -14.72 -8.93 -24.62
CA TYR A 251 -13.78 -8.42 -23.62
C TYR A 251 -13.38 -9.46 -22.55
N SER A 252 -14.09 -10.58 -22.49
CA SER A 252 -13.93 -11.65 -21.49
C SER A 252 -13.66 -13.03 -22.10
N THR A 253 -13.67 -13.16 -23.43
CA THR A 253 -13.35 -14.41 -24.13
C THR A 253 -11.84 -14.58 -24.21
N PHE A 254 -11.32 -15.63 -23.58
CA PHE A 254 -9.91 -16.00 -23.65
C PHE A 254 -9.76 -17.46 -24.06
N ASP A 255 -8.82 -17.72 -24.97
CA ASP A 255 -8.46 -19.09 -25.36
C ASP A 255 -7.80 -19.82 -24.18
N MET A 256 -8.32 -21.02 -23.86
CA MET A 256 -7.76 -21.89 -22.82
C MET A 256 -6.31 -22.27 -23.06
N ASN A 257 -5.82 -22.24 -24.31
CA ASN A 257 -4.46 -22.64 -24.67
C ASN A 257 -3.51 -21.46 -24.91
N MET A 258 -3.87 -20.25 -24.49
CA MET A 258 -3.02 -19.08 -24.63
C MET A 258 -1.64 -19.27 -23.98
N GLU A 259 -0.58 -18.94 -24.73
CA GLU A 259 0.81 -19.03 -24.26
C GLU A 259 1.19 -17.84 -23.35
N PRO A 260 2.03 -18.06 -22.32
CA PRO A 260 2.48 -16.99 -21.43
C PRO A 260 3.32 -15.93 -22.17
N THR A 261 2.93 -14.68 -22.04
CA THR A 261 3.71 -13.51 -22.49
C THR A 261 4.70 -13.10 -21.40
N PRO A 262 6.02 -13.25 -21.57
CA PRO A 262 6.99 -12.93 -20.54
C PRO A 262 7.09 -11.42 -20.31
N HIS A 263 6.99 -10.99 -19.05
CA HIS A 263 7.26 -9.62 -18.64
C HIS A 263 8.70 -9.48 -18.13
N ILE A 264 9.38 -8.41 -18.55
CA ILE A 264 10.77 -8.16 -18.15
C ILE A 264 10.79 -7.70 -16.68
N PRO A 265 11.52 -8.39 -15.78
CA PRO A 265 11.57 -8.01 -14.37
C PRO A 265 12.15 -6.60 -14.21
N GLY A 266 11.48 -5.76 -13.41
CA GLY A 266 11.88 -4.37 -13.14
C GLY A 266 11.22 -3.30 -14.02
N LYS A 267 10.56 -3.68 -15.13
CA LYS A 267 9.69 -2.74 -15.86
C LYS A 267 8.34 -2.59 -15.14
N PRO A 268 7.75 -1.39 -15.09
CA PRO A 268 6.41 -1.22 -14.52
C PRO A 268 5.39 -2.05 -15.29
N VAL A 269 4.35 -2.51 -14.59
CA VAL A 269 3.26 -3.29 -15.19
C VAL A 269 2.53 -2.45 -16.24
N PRO A 270 2.34 -2.94 -17.47
CA PRO A 270 1.65 -2.16 -18.51
C PRO A 270 0.17 -1.97 -18.16
N VAL A 271 -0.31 -0.73 -18.29
CA VAL A 271 -1.73 -0.38 -18.07
C VAL A 271 -2.46 -0.37 -19.42
N ASN A 272 -3.55 -1.14 -19.51
CA ASN A 272 -4.40 -1.20 -20.69
C ASN A 272 -5.47 -0.09 -20.62
N PRO A 273 -5.47 0.89 -21.55
CA PRO A 273 -6.41 2.02 -21.55
C PRO A 273 -7.76 1.71 -22.22
N ILE A 274 -7.98 0.48 -22.71
CA ILE A 274 -9.22 0.10 -23.40
C ILE A 274 -10.43 0.29 -22.48
N LYS A 275 -11.44 1.00 -22.98
CA LYS A 275 -12.76 1.12 -22.35
C LYS A 275 -13.70 0.06 -22.91
N VAL A 276 -14.55 -0.46 -22.04
CA VAL A 276 -15.43 -1.58 -22.31
C VAL A 276 -16.84 -1.10 -22.56
N LYS A 277 -17.46 -1.60 -23.64
CA LYS A 277 -18.88 -1.37 -23.93
C LYS A 277 -19.76 -2.39 -23.20
N LEU A 278 -20.80 -1.89 -22.53
CA LEU A 278 -21.83 -2.72 -21.87
C LEU A 278 -22.93 -3.16 -22.86
N GLN A 279 -23.55 -4.30 -22.58
CA GLN A 279 -24.77 -4.73 -23.25
C GLN A 279 -25.95 -3.77 -22.94
N PRO A 280 -27.05 -3.80 -23.71
CA PRO A 280 -28.25 -3.05 -23.32
C PRO A 280 -28.85 -3.59 -22.01
N PRO A 281 -29.50 -2.74 -21.19
CA PRO A 281 -30.11 -3.15 -19.92
C PRO A 281 -31.28 -4.14 -20.12
N PRO A 282 -31.66 -4.94 -19.09
CA PRO A 282 -31.27 -4.83 -17.68
C PRO A 282 -29.93 -5.50 -17.35
N TRP A 283 -29.16 -4.86 -16.47
CA TRP A 283 -27.88 -5.37 -15.97
C TRP A 283 -28.02 -6.02 -14.60
N THR A 284 -27.02 -6.82 -14.25
CA THR A 284 -26.89 -7.48 -12.96
C THR A 284 -26.75 -6.48 -11.81
N ARG A 285 -26.01 -5.39 -12.04
CA ARG A 285 -25.86 -4.30 -11.07
C ARG A 285 -26.09 -2.94 -11.72
N ARG A 286 -26.36 -1.96 -10.86
CA ARG A 286 -26.41 -0.55 -11.24
C ARG A 286 -25.01 0.03 -11.31
N TRP A 287 -24.30 -0.28 -12.39
CA TRP A 287 -22.91 0.16 -12.62
C TRP A 287 -22.78 1.68 -12.64
N GLU A 288 -23.85 2.40 -12.97
CA GLU A 288 -23.93 3.85 -12.92
C GLU A 288 -23.58 4.51 -11.57
N LEU A 289 -23.75 3.77 -10.48
CA LEU A 289 -23.56 4.30 -9.14
C LEU A 289 -22.09 4.40 -8.75
N PHE A 290 -21.24 3.66 -9.45
CA PHE A 290 -19.82 3.51 -9.15
C PHE A 290 -18.98 4.37 -10.11
N ASP A 291 -17.84 4.88 -9.64
CA ASP A 291 -16.96 5.78 -10.41
C ASP A 291 -15.94 4.99 -11.26
N TYR A 292 -16.44 4.05 -12.09
CA TYR A 292 -15.59 3.23 -12.98
C TYR A 292 -15.09 4.04 -14.17
N LYS A 293 -13.78 4.01 -14.42
CA LYS A 293 -13.10 4.73 -15.51
C LYS A 293 -13.01 3.91 -16.81
N GLY A 294 -13.08 2.58 -16.68
CA GLY A 294 -12.94 1.59 -17.75
C GLY A 294 -14.24 1.26 -18.47
N ILE A 295 -15.38 1.83 -18.08
CA ILE A 295 -16.65 1.70 -18.80
C ILE A 295 -16.75 2.81 -19.86
N GLU A 296 -17.08 2.46 -21.09
CA GLU A 296 -17.41 3.43 -22.14
C GLU A 296 -18.70 4.18 -21.76
N ASP A 297 -18.81 5.47 -22.12
CA ASP A 297 -19.96 6.30 -21.79
C ASP A 297 -21.22 5.87 -22.57
N CYS A 298 -21.82 4.77 -22.14
CA CYS A 298 -23.06 4.21 -22.67
C CYS A 298 -24.29 4.99 -22.21
N TRP A 299 -24.15 5.99 -21.35
CA TRP A 299 -25.26 6.72 -20.72
C TRP A 299 -25.79 7.85 -21.59
N THR A 300 -24.92 8.44 -22.41
CA THR A 300 -25.32 9.46 -23.39
C THR A 300 -26.32 8.89 -24.40
N GLU A 301 -26.20 7.61 -24.74
CA GLU A 301 -27.05 6.89 -25.70
C GLU A 301 -28.38 6.37 -25.09
N GLN A 302 -28.57 6.44 -23.77
CA GLN A 302 -29.78 5.91 -23.13
C GLN A 302 -31.00 6.85 -23.23
N THR A 303 -32.20 6.24 -23.17
CA THR A 303 -33.49 6.94 -23.18
C THR A 303 -33.63 7.92 -22.00
N SER A 304 -34.33 9.04 -22.21
CA SER A 304 -34.58 10.07 -21.18
C SER A 304 -35.18 9.54 -19.87
N TYR A 305 -35.91 8.42 -19.92
CA TYR A 305 -36.43 7.74 -18.72
C TYR A 305 -35.31 7.23 -17.80
N PHE A 306 -34.30 6.55 -18.36
CA PHE A 306 -33.18 6.00 -17.59
C PHE A 306 -32.25 7.11 -17.06
N LYS A 307 -31.99 8.16 -17.86
CA LYS A 307 -31.25 9.35 -17.41
C LYS A 307 -31.87 10.02 -16.17
N ARG A 308 -33.20 10.13 -16.13
CA ARG A 308 -33.93 10.70 -14.99
C ARG A 308 -33.92 9.80 -13.75
N LYS A 309 -33.96 8.47 -13.93
CA LYS A 309 -33.88 7.49 -12.83
C LYS A 309 -32.45 7.42 -12.25
N LEU A 310 -31.45 7.51 -13.11
CA LEU A 310 -30.03 7.64 -12.76
C LEU A 310 -29.78 8.84 -11.85
N SER A 311 -30.22 10.04 -12.26
CA SER A 311 -30.03 11.27 -11.48
C SER A 311 -30.63 11.21 -10.07
N LYS A 312 -31.70 10.43 -9.86
CA LYS A 312 -32.32 10.22 -8.55
C LYS A 312 -31.62 9.18 -7.68
N SER A 313 -30.91 8.24 -8.30
CA SER A 313 -30.42 7.03 -7.65
C SER A 313 -28.93 6.97 -7.42
N LYS A 314 -28.14 7.80 -8.15
CA LYS A 314 -26.77 8.14 -7.77
C LYS A 314 -26.86 8.69 -6.36
N LEU A 315 -26.71 7.79 -5.38
CA LEU A 315 -26.51 8.12 -3.99
C LEU A 315 -25.46 9.21 -4.07
N THR A 316 -25.84 10.44 -3.72
CA THR A 316 -24.87 11.51 -3.58
C THR A 316 -23.84 10.92 -2.65
N ASP A 317 -22.68 10.58 -3.19
CA ASP A 317 -21.50 10.25 -2.43
C ASP A 317 -21.14 11.56 -1.74
N LEU A 318 -21.93 11.88 -0.71
CA LEU A 318 -21.87 13.16 -0.01
C LEU A 318 -20.48 13.28 0.58
N ARG A 319 -19.79 12.16 0.85
CA ARG A 319 -18.40 12.13 1.27
C ARG A 319 -17.46 12.81 0.28
N LYS A 320 -17.65 12.64 -1.04
CA LYS A 320 -16.87 13.35 -2.09
C LYS A 320 -17.10 14.87 -2.06
N TYR A 321 -18.26 15.29 -1.55
CA TYR A 321 -18.63 16.70 -1.41
C TYR A 321 -18.58 17.17 0.05
N ASP A 322 -18.15 16.32 0.97
CA ASP A 322 -18.08 16.60 2.40
C ASP A 322 -16.75 17.29 2.63
N LEU A 323 -16.68 18.53 2.16
CA LEU A 323 -15.54 19.41 2.36
C LEU A 323 -15.24 19.60 3.84
N ILE A 324 -16.20 19.37 4.74
CA ILE A 324 -15.99 19.44 6.19
C ILE A 324 -15.28 18.18 6.68
N ALA A 325 -15.58 16.99 6.16
CA ALA A 325 -14.84 15.78 6.47
C ALA A 325 -13.42 15.81 5.88
N ASP A 326 -13.27 16.25 4.62
CA ASP A 326 -11.95 16.48 4.03
C ASP A 326 -11.18 17.55 4.81
N TYR A 327 -11.84 18.65 5.18
CA TYR A 327 -11.24 19.65 6.06
C TYR A 327 -10.92 19.07 7.44
N ARG A 328 -11.71 18.17 8.02
CA ARG A 328 -11.36 17.56 9.33
C ARG A 328 -10.16 16.62 9.24
N GLU A 329 -9.96 15.95 8.09
CA GLU A 329 -8.83 15.07 7.84
C GLU A 329 -7.57 15.84 7.41
N VAL A 330 -7.74 16.91 6.64
CA VAL A 330 -6.68 17.76 6.06
C VAL A 330 -6.41 19.02 6.90
N ALA A 331 -7.23 19.38 7.89
CA ALA A 331 -6.97 20.51 8.81
C ALA A 331 -5.91 20.19 9.87
N THR A 332 -4.90 19.42 9.48
CA THR A 332 -3.54 19.87 9.78
C THR A 332 -3.37 21.22 9.07
N ASN A 333 -3.08 22.26 9.83
CA ASN A 333 -2.90 23.58 9.23
C ASN A 333 -1.72 23.44 8.26
N VAL A 334 -1.91 23.66 6.94
CA VAL A 334 -0.82 23.50 5.95
C VAL A 334 0.39 24.35 6.36
N ASP A 335 0.14 25.50 7.00
CA ASP A 335 1.18 26.36 7.58
C ASP A 335 1.94 25.67 8.72
N GLU A 336 1.27 24.83 9.50
CA GLU A 336 1.86 24.03 10.57
C GLU A 336 2.67 22.85 10.03
N GLU A 337 2.16 22.13 9.02
CA GLU A 337 2.94 21.10 8.32
C GLU A 337 4.21 21.70 7.74
N LEU A 338 4.11 22.87 7.10
CA LEU A 338 5.24 23.60 6.55
C LEU A 338 6.21 24.09 7.64
N ALA A 339 5.70 24.50 8.80
CA ALA A 339 6.54 24.87 9.94
C ALA A 339 7.29 23.65 10.51
N ILE A 340 6.62 22.50 10.62
CA ILE A 340 7.24 21.23 11.04
C ILE A 340 8.30 20.81 10.02
N GLU A 341 8.01 20.90 8.73
CA GLU A 341 8.97 20.63 7.64
C GLU A 341 10.22 21.48 7.75
N GLN A 342 10.06 22.80 7.97
CA GLN A 342 11.17 23.72 8.16
C GLN A 342 11.99 23.35 9.41
N GLU A 343 11.33 23.03 10.52
CA GLU A 343 11.98 22.59 11.76
C GLU A 343 12.79 21.31 11.55
N MET A 344 12.25 20.34 10.81
CA MET A 344 12.93 19.09 10.48
C MET A 344 14.11 19.31 9.53
N LEU A 345 13.97 20.19 8.55
CA LEU A 345 15.07 20.57 7.64
C LEU A 345 16.21 21.27 8.41
N ASP A 346 15.87 22.19 9.31
CA ASP A 346 16.82 22.86 10.19
C ASP A 346 17.52 21.87 11.13
N PHE A 347 16.79 20.87 11.61
CA PHE A 347 17.35 19.80 12.43
C PHE A 347 18.35 18.95 11.63
N GLU A 348 17.99 18.51 10.44
CA GLU A 348 18.86 17.70 9.58
C GLU A 348 20.12 18.47 9.17
N THR A 349 20.00 19.75 8.82
CA THR A 349 21.14 20.61 8.48
C THR A 349 22.09 20.78 9.67
N LYS A 350 21.58 21.04 10.88
CA LYS A 350 22.38 21.10 12.11
C LYS A 350 23.09 19.78 12.40
N LYS A 351 22.40 18.64 12.24
CA LYS A 351 22.96 17.30 12.45
C LYS A 351 24.09 16.99 11.45
N LEU A 352 23.94 17.44 10.21
CA LEU A 352 24.96 17.32 9.16
C LEU A 352 26.18 18.20 9.45
N GLN A 353 25.97 19.47 9.84
CA GLN A 353 27.05 20.37 10.26
C GLN A 353 27.84 19.82 11.45
N ALA A 354 27.15 19.17 12.41
CA ALA A 354 27.77 18.51 13.55
C ALA A 354 28.48 17.19 13.21
N GLY A 355 28.39 16.70 11.97
CA GLY A 355 29.08 15.49 11.50
C GLY A 355 28.53 14.17 12.08
N VAL A 356 27.35 14.18 12.71
CA VAL A 356 26.77 13.02 13.42
C VAL A 356 26.24 11.96 12.45
N THR A 357 25.76 12.36 11.27
CA THR A 357 25.22 11.45 10.24
C THR A 357 25.68 11.83 8.83
N LYS A 358 26.00 10.81 8.01
CA LYS A 358 26.40 10.99 6.60
C LYS A 358 25.23 10.97 5.59
N ARG A 359 24.00 10.70 6.02
CA ARG A 359 22.82 10.49 5.14
C ARG A 359 21.74 11.53 5.41
N LYS A 360 21.25 12.19 4.36
CA LYS A 360 20.01 12.99 4.41
C LYS A 360 18.82 12.04 4.44
N ILE A 361 17.84 12.31 5.29
CA ILE A 361 16.62 11.50 5.40
C ILE A 361 15.54 12.12 4.51
N LEU A 362 15.40 13.45 4.51
CA LEU A 362 14.55 14.13 3.54
C LEU A 362 15.16 14.03 2.13
N ARG A 363 14.43 13.37 1.23
CA ARG A 363 14.60 13.53 -0.21
C ARG A 363 14.07 14.90 -0.61
N CYS A 364 14.86 15.95 -0.41
CA CYS A 364 14.78 17.03 -1.38
C CYS A 364 15.21 16.41 -2.71
N ALA A 365 14.23 16.02 -3.52
CA ALA A 365 14.42 15.88 -4.96
C ALA A 365 15.23 17.10 -5.41
N GLU A 366 16.41 16.87 -5.96
CA GLU A 366 17.19 17.87 -6.70
C GLU A 366 17.18 19.29 -6.09
N GLN A 367 17.70 19.48 -4.88
CA GLN A 367 18.53 20.68 -4.74
C GLN A 367 19.80 20.38 -5.52
N SER A 368 19.78 20.76 -6.80
CA SER A 368 20.97 20.85 -7.62
C SER A 368 22.07 21.44 -6.75
N LEU A 369 23.12 20.67 -6.52
CA LEU A 369 24.38 21.20 -6.07
C LEU A 369 24.77 22.27 -7.11
N SER A 370 24.44 23.53 -6.86
CA SER A 370 25.20 24.64 -7.39
C SER A 370 26.52 24.65 -6.62
N GLN A 371 27.32 23.61 -6.86
CA GLN A 371 28.76 23.73 -6.84
C GLN A 371 29.10 24.38 -8.16
N ASP A 372 29.36 25.69 -8.13
CA ASP A 372 30.63 26.22 -8.60
C ASP A 372 30.72 27.73 -8.30
N VAL A 373 31.90 28.06 -7.77
CA VAL A 373 32.62 29.34 -7.60
C VAL A 373 32.06 30.57 -8.34
#